data_AF-A0A2D7XDC7-F1
#
_entry.id   AF-A0A2D7XDC7-F1
#
_cell.length_a   1.000
_cell.length_b   1.000
_cell.length_c   1.000
_cell.angle_alpha   90.00
_cell.angle_beta   90.00
_cell.angle_gamma   90.00
#
_symmetry.space_group_name_H-M   'P 1'
#
loop_
_entity.id
_entity.type
_entity.pdbx_description
1 polymer ?
#
loop_
_entity_poly.entity_id
_entity_poly.type
_entity_poly.pdbx_seq_one_letter_code
_entity_poly.pdbx_strand_id
1 'polypeptide(L)'
;MSLFQCENCGCVENTALTCGHIKAEFYTKEFNWRTALGNREMRLCSACSPSKYANGKDAKKGGKWHGQFKRVFLPKGEFFTNRHGNLEHKETGSENYHLFEIEKP
;
A
#
# COMPACT_ATOMS: atom_id res chain seq x y z
N MET A 1 -13.80 1.77 -3.11
CA MET A 1 -12.32 1.84 -3.20
C MET A 1 -11.78 0.57 -2.60
N SER A 2 -10.83 -0.09 -3.29
CA SER A 2 -10.43 -1.46 -2.96
C SER A 2 -9.36 -1.53 -1.88
N LEU A 3 -9.24 -2.68 -1.23
CA LEU A 3 -8.10 -3.02 -0.37
C LEU A 3 -7.01 -3.71 -1.19
N PHE A 4 -5.75 -3.51 -0.81
CA PHE A 4 -4.61 -4.20 -1.40
C PHE A 4 -3.52 -4.46 -0.35
N GLN A 5 -2.67 -5.44 -0.62
CA GLN A 5 -1.48 -5.69 0.18
C GLN A 5 -0.29 -4.88 -0.37
N CYS A 6 0.37 -4.11 0.49
CA CYS A 6 1.58 -3.40 0.14
C CYS A 6 2.71 -4.38 -0.25
N GLU A 7 3.26 -4.24 -1.46
CA GLU A 7 4.29 -5.15 -1.98
C GLU A 7 5.66 -4.96 -1.27
N ASN A 8 5.88 -3.83 -0.59
CA ASN A 8 7.11 -3.59 0.17
C ASN A 8 7.05 -4.18 1.59
N CYS A 9 6.01 -3.82 2.37
CA CYS A 9 5.95 -4.15 3.80
C CYS A 9 4.86 -5.16 4.18
N GLY A 10 3.98 -5.57 3.26
CA GLY A 10 2.93 -6.55 3.53
C GLY A 10 1.70 -6.01 4.26
N CYS A 11 1.63 -4.71 4.57
CA CYS A 11 0.46 -4.16 5.25
C CYS A 11 -0.76 -4.02 4.34
N VAL A 12 -1.94 -4.10 4.94
CA VAL A 12 -3.22 -3.82 4.29
C VAL A 12 -3.38 -2.31 4.11
N GLU A 13 -3.78 -1.88 2.92
CA GLU A 13 -4.04 -0.47 2.60
C GLU A 13 -5.29 -0.34 1.71
N ASN A 14 -5.94 0.83 1.78
CA ASN A 14 -7.00 1.21 0.86
C ASN A 14 -6.44 2.06 -0.30
N THR A 15 -6.84 1.76 -1.54
CA THR A 15 -6.37 2.48 -2.73
C THR A 15 -6.63 4.00 -2.68
N ALA A 16 -7.60 4.46 -1.90
CA ALA A 16 -7.93 5.88 -1.75
C ALA A 16 -6.94 6.68 -0.88
N LEU A 17 -6.15 6.01 -0.05
CA LEU A 17 -5.39 6.63 1.04
C LEU A 17 -3.88 6.66 0.81
N THR A 18 -3.42 6.17 -0.34
CA THR A 18 -2.02 6.11 -0.72
C THR A 18 -1.78 6.84 -2.04
N CYS A 19 -0.55 7.32 -2.26
CA CYS A 19 -0.09 7.78 -3.57
C CYS A 19 0.76 6.76 -4.34
N GLY A 20 1.13 5.63 -3.72
CA GLY A 20 2.01 4.61 -4.31
C GLY A 20 1.30 3.38 -4.85
N HIS A 21 -0.04 3.37 -4.95
CA HIS A 21 -0.77 2.23 -5.51
C HIS A 21 -0.81 2.21 -7.05
N ILE A 22 -0.86 3.38 -7.68
CA ILE A 22 -1.11 3.51 -9.11
C ILE A 22 0.22 3.49 -9.87
N LYS A 23 0.41 2.47 -10.74
CA LYS A 23 1.58 2.33 -11.63
C LYS A 23 1.53 3.23 -12.88
N ALA A 24 0.62 4.20 -12.93
CA ALA A 24 0.48 5.06 -14.11
C ALA A 24 1.63 6.08 -14.16
N GLU A 25 2.29 6.13 -15.32
CA GLU A 25 3.47 6.97 -15.56
C GLU A 25 3.27 8.43 -15.13
N PHE A 26 2.07 8.98 -15.37
CA PHE A 26 1.69 10.33 -14.96
C PHE A 26 1.89 10.57 -13.45
N TYR A 27 1.36 9.68 -12.60
CA TYR A 27 1.49 9.81 -11.15
C TYR A 27 2.94 9.58 -10.70
N THR A 28 3.69 8.72 -11.38
CA THR A 28 5.08 8.43 -10.97
C THR A 28 6.02 9.63 -11.17
N LYS A 29 5.80 10.50 -12.16
CA LYS A 29 6.67 11.67 -12.40
C LYS A 29 6.46 12.80 -11.39
N GLU A 30 5.30 12.87 -10.76
CA GLU A 30 4.97 13.91 -9.79
C GLU A 30 5.62 13.68 -8.42
N PHE A 31 6.05 12.45 -8.11
CA PHE A 31 6.62 12.09 -6.81
C PHE A 31 8.14 11.96 -6.85
N ASN A 32 8.79 12.34 -5.74
CA ASN A 32 10.20 12.07 -5.51
C ASN A 32 10.38 10.65 -4.96
N TRP A 33 10.52 9.68 -5.86
CA TRP A 33 10.67 8.27 -5.49
C TRP A 33 11.90 7.93 -4.66
N ARG A 34 12.90 8.82 -4.58
CA ARG A 34 14.03 8.63 -3.64
C ARG A 34 13.59 8.71 -2.16
N THR A 35 12.40 9.24 -1.90
CA THR A 35 11.82 9.35 -0.55
C THR A 35 10.86 8.20 -0.20
N ALA A 36 10.64 7.26 -1.13
CA ALA A 36 9.84 6.06 -0.86
C ALA A 36 10.68 5.01 -0.15
N LEU A 37 10.02 4.14 0.62
CA LEU A 37 10.65 2.93 1.17
C LEU A 37 10.63 1.76 0.18
N GLY A 38 9.70 1.77 -0.77
CA GLY A 38 9.66 0.82 -1.89
C GLY A 38 10.08 1.48 -3.21
N ASN A 39 9.82 0.80 -4.34
CA ASN A 39 10.10 1.34 -5.67
C ASN A 39 8.82 1.64 -6.47
N ARG A 40 8.97 2.34 -7.60
CA ARG A 40 7.87 2.82 -8.47
C ARG A 40 7.06 1.73 -9.17
N GLU A 41 7.58 0.50 -9.22
CA GLU A 41 6.92 -0.64 -9.86
C GLU A 41 6.05 -1.41 -8.87
N MET A 42 6.16 -1.11 -7.57
CA MET A 42 5.42 -1.72 -6.49
C MET A 42 4.13 -0.95 -6.16
N ARG A 43 3.10 -1.67 -5.72
CA ARG A 43 1.92 -1.14 -5.04
C ARG A 43 2.26 -0.89 -3.58
N LEU A 44 2.44 0.37 -3.22
CA LEU A 44 2.88 0.79 -1.89
C LEU A 44 1.73 1.37 -1.06
N CYS A 45 1.74 1.06 0.23
CA CYS A 45 0.89 1.75 1.20
C CYS A 45 1.33 3.20 1.41
N SER A 46 0.47 4.01 2.04
CA SER A 46 0.76 5.40 2.40
C SER A 46 2.12 5.57 3.10
N ALA A 47 2.45 4.68 4.03
CA ALA A 47 3.72 4.74 4.77
C ALA A 47 4.96 4.37 3.94
N CYS A 48 4.82 3.52 2.91
CA CYS A 48 5.95 3.12 2.05
C CYS A 48 6.08 4.02 0.82
N SER A 49 5.02 4.76 0.49
CA SER A 49 4.96 5.67 -0.65
C SER A 49 5.88 6.89 -0.44
N PRO A 50 6.27 7.59 -1.52
CA PRO A 50 7.10 8.80 -1.44
C PRO A 50 6.58 9.82 -0.42
N SER A 51 7.45 10.35 0.45
CA SER A 51 7.08 11.41 1.40
C SER A 51 7.04 12.80 0.75
N LYS A 52 7.61 12.96 -0.44
CA LYS A 52 7.68 14.24 -1.16
C LYS A 52 7.27 14.12 -2.62
N TYR A 53 6.72 15.20 -3.15
CA TYR A 53 6.60 15.45 -4.59
C TYR A 53 7.98 15.75 -5.21
N ALA A 54 8.11 15.61 -6.52
CA ALA A 54 9.33 15.92 -7.27
C ALA A 54 9.77 17.39 -7.10
N ASN A 55 8.82 18.29 -6.86
CA ASN A 55 9.08 19.70 -6.56
C ASN A 55 9.48 19.98 -5.09
N GLY A 56 9.69 18.94 -4.27
CA GLY A 56 10.15 19.05 -2.88
C GLY A 56 9.07 19.26 -1.82
N LYS A 57 7.82 19.57 -2.21
CA LYS A 57 6.68 19.69 -1.29
C LYS A 57 6.33 18.34 -0.68
N ASP A 58 5.75 18.33 0.52
CA ASP A 58 5.35 17.09 1.17
C ASP A 58 4.13 16.44 0.49
N ALA A 59 4.21 15.13 0.31
CA ALA A 59 3.12 14.32 -0.23
C ALA A 59 2.04 14.11 0.83
N LYS A 60 0.82 14.56 0.55
CA LYS A 60 -0.28 14.48 1.53
C LYS A 60 -0.67 13.06 1.95
N LYS A 61 -0.42 12.08 1.07
CA LYS A 61 -0.83 10.66 1.23
C LYS A 61 0.36 9.68 1.21
N GLY A 62 1.58 10.16 1.47
CA GLY A 62 2.80 9.38 1.36
C GLY A 62 3.79 9.63 2.49
N GLY A 63 4.72 8.69 2.70
CA GLY A 63 5.78 8.75 3.70
C GLY A 63 5.37 8.45 5.15
N LYS A 64 4.07 8.38 5.45
CA LYS A 64 3.56 8.03 6.79
C LYS A 64 2.22 7.33 6.72
N TRP A 65 1.89 6.60 7.78
CA TRP A 65 0.56 6.00 7.92
C TRP A 65 -0.49 7.09 8.13
N HIS A 66 -1.63 6.98 7.44
CA HIS A 66 -2.68 7.99 7.45
C HIS A 66 -3.59 7.93 8.70
N GLY A 67 -3.51 6.87 9.52
CA GLY A 67 -4.23 6.76 10.80
C GLY A 67 -5.76 6.62 10.70
N GLN A 68 -6.29 6.28 9.52
CA GLN A 68 -7.76 6.13 9.31
C GLN A 68 -8.27 4.76 9.77
N PHE A 69 -7.37 3.77 9.84
CA PHE A 69 -7.64 2.45 10.41
C PHE A 69 -6.34 1.84 10.96
N LYS A 70 -6.47 0.74 11.71
CA LYS A 70 -5.34 -0.01 12.28
C LYS A 70 -4.42 -0.49 11.16
N ARG A 71 -3.11 -0.23 11.28
CA ARG A 71 -2.13 -0.75 10.33
C ARG A 71 -1.90 -2.24 10.60
N VAL A 72 -2.53 -3.10 9.80
CA VAL A 72 -2.41 -4.57 9.88
C VAL A 72 -1.36 -5.05 8.89
N PHE A 73 -0.47 -5.94 9.34
CA PHE A 73 0.55 -6.58 8.50
C PHE A 73 0.18 -8.04 8.25
N LEU A 74 0.40 -8.49 7.02
CA LEU A 74 0.10 -9.85 6.56
C LEU A 74 1.36 -10.46 5.93
N PRO A 75 1.48 -11.80 5.90
CA PRO A 75 2.51 -12.49 5.14
C PRO A 75 2.56 -12.00 3.69
N LYS A 76 3.73 -11.51 3.26
CA LYS A 76 3.88 -10.81 1.98
C LYS A 76 3.58 -11.75 0.82
N GLY A 77 2.66 -11.32 -0.06
CA GLY A 77 2.35 -12.05 -1.29
C GLY A 77 1.33 -13.16 -1.11
N GLU A 78 0.74 -13.34 0.07
CA GLU A 78 -0.31 -14.35 0.32
C GLU A 78 -1.72 -13.82 0.06
N PHE A 79 -1.87 -12.51 -0.21
CA PHE A 79 -3.15 -11.88 -0.45
C PHE A 79 -3.22 -11.17 -1.80
N PHE A 80 -4.43 -11.09 -2.36
CA PHE A 80 -4.71 -10.34 -3.57
C PHE A 80 -6.05 -9.59 -3.46
N THR A 81 -6.20 -8.53 -4.25
CA THR A 81 -7.48 -7.81 -4.36
C THR A 81 -8.41 -8.61 -5.28
N ASN A 82 -9.52 -9.10 -4.76
CA ASN A 82 -10.49 -9.87 -5.55
C ASN A 82 -11.39 -8.96 -6.41
N ARG A 83 -12.30 -9.58 -7.18
CA ARG A 83 -13.20 -8.87 -8.12
C ARG A 83 -14.15 -7.87 -7.45
N HIS A 84 -14.39 -8.01 -6.14
CA HIS A 84 -15.24 -7.12 -5.35
C HIS A 84 -14.44 -5.98 -4.71
N GLY A 85 -13.11 -5.98 -4.86
CA GLY A 85 -12.22 -5.01 -4.23
C GLY A 85 -11.82 -5.37 -2.79
N ASN A 86 -12.16 -6.57 -2.31
CA ASN A 86 -11.76 -7.07 -1.00
C ASN A 86 -10.38 -7.71 -1.08
N LEU A 87 -9.71 -7.83 0.07
CA LEU A 87 -8.43 -8.52 0.17
C LEU A 87 -8.69 -9.99 0.51
N GLU A 88 -8.32 -10.90 -0.39
CA GLU A 88 -8.60 -12.33 -0.31
C GLU A 88 -7.30 -13.12 -0.17
N HIS A 89 -7.29 -14.08 0.76
CA HIS A 89 -6.18 -14.99 0.96
C HIS A 89 -6.11 -16.02 -0.17
N LYS A 90 -4.93 -16.18 -0.79
CA LYS A 90 -4.75 -17.00 -2.00
C LYS A 90 -5.10 -18.46 -1.83
N GLU A 91 -4.79 -19.05 -0.66
CA GLU A 91 -4.97 -20.48 -0.43
C GLU A 91 -6.38 -20.83 0.05
N THR A 92 -6.94 -20.00 0.94
CA THR A 92 -8.19 -20.33 1.63
C THR A 92 -9.41 -19.59 1.08
N GLY A 93 -9.21 -18.56 0.25
CA GLY A 93 -10.29 -17.68 -0.20
C GLY A 93 -10.88 -16.80 0.90
N SER A 94 -10.26 -16.76 2.10
CA SER A 94 -10.76 -15.96 3.21
C SER A 94 -10.57 -14.47 2.96
N GLU A 95 -11.64 -13.70 3.10
CA GLU A 95 -11.58 -12.23 3.12
C GLU A 95 -11.32 -11.66 4.54
N ASN A 96 -11.41 -12.50 5.57
CA ASN A 96 -11.12 -12.11 6.95
C ASN A 96 -9.61 -12.15 7.21
N TYR A 97 -8.90 -11.15 6.68
CA TYR A 97 -7.44 -11.05 6.76
C TYR A 97 -6.90 -10.90 8.19
N HIS A 98 -7.73 -10.51 9.16
CA HIS A 98 -7.31 -10.40 10.57
C HIS A 98 -6.87 -11.75 11.17
N LEU A 99 -7.32 -12.88 10.61
CA LEU A 99 -6.89 -14.21 11.02
C LEU A 99 -5.41 -14.50 10.71
N PHE A 100 -4.79 -13.70 9.84
CA PHE A 100 -3.43 -13.87 9.34
C PHE A 100 -2.51 -12.71 9.74
N GLU A 101 -2.93 -11.90 10.72
CA GLU A 101 -2.13 -10.76 11.19
C GLU A 101 -0.81 -11.23 11.79
N ILE A 102 0.28 -10.60 11.37
CA ILE A 102 1.64 -10.82 11.88
C ILE A 102 2.19 -9.54 12.49
N GLU A 103 3.24 -9.66 13.31
CA GLU A 103 4.02 -8.51 13.73
C GLU A 103 4.69 -7.84 12.53
N LYS A 104 4.99 -6.54 12.67
CA LYS A 104 5.65 -5.79 11.60
C LYS A 104 7.02 -6.42 11.31
N PRO A 105 7.29 -6.82 10.05
CA PRO A 105 8.60 -7.35 9.65
C PRO A 105 9.68 -6.25 9.58
#